data_AF-A0ABD1ASA0-F1
#
_entry.id   AF-A0ABD1ASA0-F1
#
_cell.length_a   1.000
_cell.length_b   1.000
_cell.length_c   1.000
_cell.angle_alpha   90.00
_cell.angle_beta   90.00
_cell.angle_gamma   90.00
#
_symmetry.space_group_name_H-M   'P 1'
#
loop_
_entity.id
_entity.type
_entity.pdbx_description
1 polymer ?
#
loop_
_entity_poly.entity_id
_entity_poly.type
_entity_poly.pdbx_seq_one_letter_code
_entity_poly.pdbx_strand_id
1 'polypeptide(L)'
;MVFSRFFRFAGSNLNQRLYLKISSSPSLSLNSIPLIHKASNLTIYESFHTSSIETQVSQDAERICKIVSKSTDSSVENLLNEASVKLSPELVEEVLKKLSNAGVLALSVFKWAESQKGFKHTTTSYNVLIESLGKIKQFKLIWSLVDDMKQKKLLSKDTFALISRRYARARKVKEAITAFHKMEEYGFKMESTDFNRMIDTLSKSRNVGDAQKVFDEMKKKKFEPDIKSYTILLEGWGQELNLLRVNEVYGEMKDEGFEPDVVTYGIIINAHCKAKKFDEAIRFFNEMEQRNYKPSPHIYCSLINGLGSEKKLNDALEFFERSKSSGFPLEAPTYNALVGAYCWSQRMEDAFKVVEEMRLKGIGPNARTYDVILHHLIRMYRTKEAYEVYQKMSCEPTVSTYEIMVRMFCNKERLDMAIKIWDEMKGKGVLPGMHMFSSLITALCYENKLDEACEYFNEMLDMGIRPPGHMFSRLKQTLIDEGRKDKVVDLVVKMDRLRKTQLVG
;
A
#
# COMPACT_ATOMS: atom_id res chain seq x y z
N MET A 1 -0.40 24.29 61.28
CA MET A 1 0.42 25.52 61.22
C MET A 1 0.07 26.29 59.95
N VAL A 2 -0.76 27.32 60.13
CA VAL A 2 -0.65 28.67 59.55
C VAL A 2 -0.47 28.86 58.03
N PHE A 3 -1.56 29.35 57.41
CA PHE A 3 -1.71 30.40 56.37
C PHE A 3 -1.06 30.20 54.98
N SER A 4 -1.81 29.99 53.89
CA SER A 4 -2.77 30.86 53.16
C SER A 4 -2.18 31.64 51.96
N ARG A 5 -3.01 31.72 50.90
CA ARG A 5 -3.19 32.83 49.92
C ARG A 5 -2.18 32.95 48.75
N PHE A 6 -2.56 33.22 47.49
CA PHE A 6 -3.75 33.85 46.88
C PHE A 6 -3.90 33.45 45.38
N PHE A 7 -5.14 33.18 44.94
CA PHE A 7 -5.87 33.45 43.66
C PHE A 7 -5.16 33.64 42.29
N ARG A 8 -5.62 32.91 41.24
CA ARG A 8 -6.47 33.33 40.06
C ARG A 8 -5.88 34.47 39.19
N PHE A 9 -5.87 34.49 37.85
CA PHE A 9 -6.93 34.30 36.85
C PHE A 9 -6.32 34.47 35.41
N ALA A 10 -6.97 33.91 34.37
CA ALA A 10 -6.88 34.21 32.92
C ALA A 10 -5.53 33.97 32.19
N GLY A 11 -5.44 33.58 30.91
CA GLY A 11 -6.40 33.41 29.82
C GLY A 11 -5.63 33.54 28.49
N SER A 12 -5.88 32.61 27.55
CA SER A 12 -5.86 32.74 26.07
C SER A 12 -4.80 33.57 25.31
N ASN A 13 -4.33 32.95 24.21
CA ASN A 13 -3.82 33.53 22.94
C ASN A 13 -2.35 33.99 22.88
N LEU A 14 -1.52 33.19 22.19
CA LEU A 14 -0.37 33.69 21.44
C LEU A 14 -0.46 33.25 19.98
N ASN A 15 -0.83 34.21 19.14
CA ASN A 15 -0.56 34.21 17.72
C ASN A 15 -0.05 35.61 17.36
N GLN A 16 0.96 35.67 16.49
CA GLN A 16 1.48 36.86 15.79
C GLN A 16 2.24 37.93 16.60
N ARG A 17 3.55 38.01 16.36
CA ARG A 17 4.26 39.23 15.94
C ARG A 17 5.76 38.96 15.87
N LEU A 18 6.34 38.98 14.67
CA LEU A 18 7.70 39.48 14.42
C LEU A 18 7.89 39.73 12.93
N TYR A 19 7.56 40.96 12.53
CA TYR A 19 8.08 41.64 11.36
C TYR A 19 8.71 42.94 11.85
N LEU A 20 9.86 43.32 11.28
CA LEU A 20 10.62 44.59 11.31
C LEU A 20 12.11 44.27 11.54
N LYS A 21 13.11 44.82 10.84
CA LYS A 21 13.22 45.69 9.66
C LYS A 21 14.73 45.69 9.33
N ILE A 22 15.10 45.62 8.06
CA ILE A 22 16.49 45.78 7.59
C ILE A 22 16.82 47.27 7.52
N SER A 23 17.97 47.70 8.05
CA SER A 23 18.73 48.85 7.54
C SER A 23 20.14 48.96 8.12
N SER A 24 21.07 49.35 7.24
CA SER A 24 22.36 50.05 7.43
C SER A 24 23.58 49.33 8.03
N SER A 25 24.57 49.05 7.16
CA SER A 25 26.03 49.06 7.40
C SER A 25 26.58 50.51 7.24
N PRO A 26 27.76 50.94 7.77
CA PRO A 26 29.08 50.31 7.48
C PRO A 26 30.20 50.38 8.57
N SER A 27 31.28 49.65 8.25
CA SER A 27 32.69 49.71 8.71
C SER A 27 33.07 49.34 10.15
N LEU A 28 33.84 48.24 10.32
CA LEU A 28 35.16 48.22 10.98
C LEU A 28 35.86 46.84 10.91
N SER A 29 37.06 46.85 10.32
CA SER A 29 38.26 46.00 10.48
C SER A 29 38.15 44.49 10.72
N LEU A 30 38.70 43.73 9.75
CA LEU A 30 39.28 42.39 9.95
C LEU A 30 40.35 42.45 11.05
N ASN A 31 40.16 41.71 12.13
CA ASN A 31 41.10 40.71 12.62
C ASN A 31 40.49 39.99 13.83
N SER A 32 40.67 38.66 13.86
CA SER A 32 40.32 37.69 14.94
C SER A 32 38.85 37.20 15.06
N ILE A 33 38.48 36.15 14.29
CA ILE A 33 37.42 35.17 14.68
C ILE A 33 37.82 33.76 14.18
N PRO A 34 37.70 32.70 15.00
CA PRO A 34 38.07 31.32 14.66
C PRO A 34 37.13 30.64 13.64
N LEU A 35 37.69 29.72 12.85
CA LEU A 35 36.98 28.80 11.96
C LEU A 35 35.92 28.00 12.74
N ILE A 36 34.63 28.18 12.46
CA ILE A 36 33.57 27.14 12.64
C ILE A 36 32.25 27.48 11.91
N HIS A 37 31.97 28.72 11.47
CA HIS A 37 30.62 29.06 10.97
C HIS A 37 30.39 29.10 9.45
N LYS A 38 31.29 28.55 8.61
CA LYS A 38 31.10 28.54 7.13
C LYS A 38 30.47 27.26 6.56
N ALA A 39 30.38 26.16 7.31
CA ALA A 39 29.80 24.90 6.84
C ALA A 39 28.25 24.86 6.93
N SER A 40 27.66 25.55 7.91
CA SER A 40 26.22 25.47 8.17
C SER A 40 25.38 26.24 7.15
N ASN A 41 25.89 27.34 6.61
CA ASN A 41 25.15 28.15 5.63
C ASN A 41 25.17 27.58 4.20
N LEU A 42 26.19 26.79 3.81
CA LEU A 42 26.15 26.05 2.54
C LEU A 42 25.12 24.91 2.59
N THR A 43 25.08 24.17 3.70
CA THR A 43 24.13 23.06 3.88
C THR A 43 22.66 23.53 3.93
N ILE A 44 22.41 24.71 4.52
CA ILE A 44 21.08 25.31 4.54
C ILE A 44 20.69 25.84 3.16
N TYR A 45 21.58 26.52 2.44
CA TYR A 45 21.30 26.97 1.06
C TYR A 45 21.07 25.80 0.09
N GLU A 46 21.82 24.71 0.23
CA GLU A 46 21.62 23.48 -0.56
C GLU A 46 20.29 22.79 -0.22
N SER A 47 19.87 22.78 1.06
CA SER A 47 18.57 22.22 1.49
C SER A 47 17.35 23.07 1.05
N PHE A 48 17.48 24.39 1.03
CA PHE A 48 16.46 25.30 0.49
C PHE A 48 16.39 25.26 -1.04
N HIS A 49 17.55 25.13 -1.72
CA HIS A 49 17.54 24.96 -3.18
C HIS A 49 17.01 23.60 -3.61
N THR A 50 17.36 22.51 -2.93
CA THR A 50 16.80 21.16 -3.23
C THR A 50 15.30 21.09 -2.96
N SER A 51 14.80 21.63 -1.85
CA SER A 51 13.34 21.69 -1.60
C SER A 51 12.58 22.59 -2.60
N SER A 52 13.18 23.70 -3.03
CA SER A 52 12.61 24.59 -4.05
C SER A 52 12.59 23.92 -5.43
N ILE A 53 13.64 23.20 -5.80
CA ILE A 53 13.74 22.44 -7.05
C ILE A 53 12.75 21.26 -7.05
N GLU A 54 12.63 20.50 -5.95
CA GLU A 54 11.63 19.42 -5.81
C GLU A 54 10.19 19.94 -5.91
N THR A 55 9.93 21.11 -5.30
CA THR A 55 8.61 21.75 -5.35
C THR A 55 8.29 22.21 -6.77
N GLN A 56 9.26 22.78 -7.48
CA GLN A 56 9.10 23.22 -8.87
C GLN A 56 8.90 22.03 -9.82
N VAL A 57 9.69 20.96 -9.66
CA VAL A 57 9.56 19.71 -10.42
C VAL A 57 8.17 19.08 -10.22
N SER A 58 7.65 19.08 -8.99
CA SER A 58 6.31 18.55 -8.71
C SER A 58 5.18 19.39 -9.34
N GLN A 59 5.31 20.71 -9.33
CA GLN A 59 4.35 21.64 -9.96
C GLN A 59 4.36 21.51 -11.48
N ASP A 60 5.54 21.42 -12.09
CA ASP A 60 5.68 21.23 -13.53
C ASP A 60 5.17 19.84 -13.96
N ALA A 61 5.40 18.81 -13.13
CA ALA A 61 4.82 17.49 -13.34
C ALA A 61 3.28 17.50 -13.29
N GLU A 62 2.67 18.28 -12.39
CA GLU A 62 1.21 18.44 -12.31
C GLU A 62 0.63 19.15 -13.52
N ARG A 63 1.32 20.17 -14.03
CA ARG A 63 0.92 20.88 -15.26
C ARG A 63 0.92 19.91 -16.45
N ILE A 64 2.00 19.14 -16.61
CA ILE A 64 2.11 18.13 -17.67
C ILE A 64 1.00 17.07 -17.53
N CYS A 65 0.76 16.54 -16.32
CA CYS A 65 -0.31 15.56 -16.11
C CYS A 65 -1.72 16.12 -16.42
N LYS A 66 -1.99 17.39 -16.08
CA LYS A 66 -3.27 18.08 -16.38
C LYS A 66 -3.47 18.34 -17.87
N ILE A 67 -2.39 18.55 -18.62
CA ILE A 67 -2.45 18.72 -20.07
C ILE A 67 -2.72 17.36 -20.74
N VAL A 68 -1.96 16.34 -20.36
CA VAL A 68 -2.03 15.00 -20.97
C VAL A 68 -3.36 14.29 -20.67
N SER A 69 -3.98 14.54 -19.50
CA SER A 69 -5.29 13.96 -19.15
C SER A 69 -6.48 14.56 -19.91
N LYS A 70 -6.33 15.72 -20.54
CA LYS A 70 -7.39 16.39 -21.31
C LYS A 70 -7.41 16.03 -22.78
N SER A 71 -6.37 15.36 -23.28
CA SER A 71 -6.14 15.17 -24.71
C SER A 71 -6.40 13.73 -25.15
N THR A 72 -7.05 13.57 -26.31
CA THR A 72 -7.11 12.31 -27.05
C THR A 72 -5.90 12.23 -28.00
N ASP A 73 -5.39 11.01 -28.21
CA ASP A 73 -3.99 10.65 -28.55
C ASP A 73 -3.20 11.47 -29.59
N SER A 74 -3.81 12.24 -30.50
CA SER A 74 -3.08 12.95 -31.58
C SER A 74 -2.69 14.40 -31.28
N SER A 75 -3.14 14.99 -30.17
CA SER A 75 -2.87 16.41 -29.82
C SER A 75 -1.85 16.59 -28.69
N VAL A 76 -1.42 15.50 -28.05
CA VAL A 76 -0.58 15.53 -26.84
C VAL A 76 0.80 16.13 -27.13
N GLU A 77 1.43 15.77 -28.25
CA GLU A 77 2.78 16.22 -28.61
C GLU A 77 2.84 17.74 -28.86
N ASN A 78 1.84 18.30 -29.55
CA ASN A 78 1.76 19.74 -29.83
C ASN A 78 1.51 20.56 -28.55
N LEU A 79 0.63 20.09 -27.67
CA LEU A 79 0.32 20.76 -26.40
C LEU A 79 1.46 20.68 -25.39
N LEU A 80 2.27 19.61 -25.43
CA LEU A 80 3.47 19.49 -24.60
C LEU A 80 4.61 20.40 -25.09
N ASN A 81 4.72 20.64 -26.39
CA ASN A 81 5.69 21.58 -26.95
C ASN A 81 5.35 23.05 -26.57
N GLU A 82 4.07 23.40 -26.48
CA GLU A 82 3.63 24.72 -26.01
C GLU A 82 3.95 24.97 -24.52
N ALA A 83 4.09 23.91 -23.72
CA ALA A 83 4.31 24.02 -22.27
C ALA A 83 5.68 24.61 -21.87
N SER A 84 6.62 24.79 -22.80
CA SER A 84 7.91 25.48 -22.60
C SER A 84 8.70 25.04 -21.34
N VAL A 85 8.57 23.78 -20.92
CA VAL A 85 9.25 23.25 -19.72
C VAL A 85 10.63 22.71 -20.10
N LYS A 86 11.67 23.08 -19.34
CA LYS A 86 13.02 22.50 -19.51
C LYS A 86 13.01 21.06 -18.99
N LEU A 87 13.21 20.10 -19.88
CA LEU A 87 13.20 18.68 -19.51
C LEU A 87 14.44 18.30 -18.71
N SER A 88 14.20 17.67 -17.55
CA SER A 88 15.20 16.95 -16.78
C SER A 88 14.74 15.49 -16.59
N PRO A 89 15.68 14.52 -16.46
CA PRO A 89 15.33 13.13 -16.20
C PRO A 89 14.44 12.95 -14.97
N GLU A 90 14.68 13.73 -13.91
CA GLU A 90 13.94 13.69 -12.66
C GLU A 90 12.47 14.13 -12.84
N LEU A 91 12.25 15.17 -13.64
CA LEU A 91 10.91 15.64 -13.99
C LEU A 91 10.13 14.58 -14.77
N VAL A 92 10.76 13.93 -15.75
CA VAL A 92 10.14 12.85 -16.52
C VAL A 92 9.82 11.66 -15.62
N GLU A 93 10.73 11.26 -14.73
CA GLU A 93 10.48 10.20 -13.77
C GLU A 93 9.28 10.51 -12.85
N GLU A 94 9.17 11.74 -12.37
CA GLU A 94 8.06 12.17 -11.50
C GLU A 94 6.72 12.18 -12.25
N VAL A 95 6.70 12.68 -13.50
CA VAL A 95 5.51 12.62 -14.36
C VAL A 95 5.08 11.17 -14.60
N LEU A 96 6.02 10.28 -14.92
CA LEU A 96 5.71 8.86 -15.15
C LEU A 96 5.21 8.16 -13.88
N LYS A 97 5.73 8.52 -12.70
CA LYS A 97 5.21 8.01 -11.41
C LYS A 97 3.77 8.47 -11.17
N LYS A 98 3.45 9.75 -11.44
CA LYS A 98 2.09 10.28 -11.33
C LYS A 98 1.14 9.61 -12.33
N LEU A 99 1.62 9.28 -13.53
CA LEU A 99 0.88 8.54 -14.56
C LEU A 99 0.92 7.02 -14.39
N SER A 100 1.32 6.50 -13.22
CA SER A 100 1.61 5.06 -13.08
C SER A 100 0.42 4.13 -13.28
N ASN A 101 -0.82 4.64 -13.25
CA ASN A 101 -2.03 3.88 -13.56
C ASN A 101 -2.54 4.10 -14.99
N ALA A 102 -1.97 5.05 -15.73
CA ALA A 102 -2.30 5.41 -17.11
C ALA A 102 -1.13 5.10 -18.05
N GLY A 103 -0.72 3.82 -18.12
CA GLY A 103 0.52 3.40 -18.78
C GLY A 103 0.66 3.80 -20.27
N VAL A 104 -0.45 4.03 -20.97
CA VAL A 104 -0.43 4.46 -22.39
C VAL A 104 -0.08 5.95 -22.51
N LEU A 105 -0.65 6.79 -21.64
CA LEU A 105 -0.28 8.21 -21.53
C LEU A 105 1.16 8.37 -21.02
N ALA A 106 1.59 7.49 -20.11
CA ALA A 106 2.99 7.45 -19.68
C ALA A 106 3.93 7.16 -20.86
N LEU A 107 3.57 6.25 -21.77
CA LEU A 107 4.34 5.93 -22.96
C LEU A 107 4.39 7.08 -23.97
N SER A 108 3.29 7.82 -24.17
CA SER A 108 3.29 8.99 -25.07
C SER A 108 4.20 10.11 -24.56
N VAL A 109 4.14 10.42 -23.26
CA VAL A 109 5.04 11.38 -22.62
C VAL A 109 6.51 10.91 -22.71
N PHE A 110 6.74 9.61 -22.56
CA PHE A 110 8.08 9.03 -22.68
C PHE A 110 8.68 9.20 -24.09
N LYS A 111 7.90 8.92 -25.14
CA LYS A 111 8.30 9.13 -26.55
C LYS A 111 8.50 10.61 -26.88
N TRP A 112 7.62 11.47 -26.36
CA TRP A 112 7.77 12.92 -26.52
C TRP A 112 9.08 13.41 -25.90
N ALA A 113 9.40 13.00 -24.67
CA ALA A 113 10.65 13.38 -24.01
C ALA A 113 11.89 12.91 -24.78
N GLU A 114 11.83 11.72 -25.40
CA GLU A 114 12.92 11.19 -26.25
C GLU A 114 13.13 12.01 -27.54
N SER A 115 12.08 12.61 -28.08
CA SER A 115 12.13 13.44 -29.29
C SER A 115 12.80 14.81 -29.06
N GLN A 116 13.12 15.14 -27.81
CA GLN A 116 13.65 16.44 -27.42
C GLN A 116 15.18 16.45 -27.50
N LYS A 117 15.72 17.51 -28.10
CA LYS A 117 17.14 17.58 -28.45
C LYS A 117 18.03 17.49 -27.20
N GLY A 118 18.87 16.45 -27.14
CA GLY A 118 19.86 16.25 -26.08
C GLY A 118 19.34 15.51 -24.84
N PHE A 119 18.07 15.11 -24.82
CA PHE A 119 17.50 14.32 -23.73
C PHE A 119 17.81 12.82 -23.92
N LYS A 120 18.12 12.13 -22.82
CA LYS A 120 18.29 10.67 -22.78
C LYS A 120 17.63 10.10 -21.55
N HIS A 121 16.88 9.03 -21.75
CA HIS A 121 16.24 8.29 -20.66
C HIS A 121 17.24 7.54 -19.80
N THR A 122 16.89 7.37 -18.52
CA THR A 122 17.65 6.64 -17.50
C THR A 122 17.06 5.24 -17.33
N THR A 123 17.81 4.30 -16.75
CA THR A 123 17.26 2.99 -16.36
C THR A 123 16.01 3.13 -15.47
N THR A 124 15.97 4.15 -14.61
CA THR A 124 14.84 4.44 -13.73
C THR A 124 13.61 4.88 -14.51
N SER A 125 13.73 5.79 -15.48
CA SER A 125 12.58 6.23 -16.30
C SER A 125 11.95 5.08 -17.08
N TYR A 126 12.77 4.18 -17.65
CA TYR A 126 12.28 2.95 -18.28
C TYR A 126 11.60 2.01 -17.27
N ASN A 127 12.19 1.79 -16.10
CA ASN A 127 11.60 0.92 -15.08
C ASN A 127 10.25 1.46 -14.58
N VAL A 128 10.09 2.78 -14.40
CA VAL A 128 8.79 3.40 -14.06
C VAL A 128 7.76 3.19 -15.17
N LEU A 129 8.17 3.31 -16.43
CA LEU A 129 7.28 3.04 -17.56
C LEU A 129 6.87 1.56 -17.65
N ILE A 130 7.82 0.63 -17.50
CA ILE A 130 7.55 -0.82 -17.44
C ILE A 130 6.60 -1.16 -16.29
N GLU A 131 6.81 -0.54 -15.11
CA GLU A 131 5.95 -0.68 -13.93
C GLU A 131 4.51 -0.26 -14.25
N SER A 132 4.33 0.81 -15.02
CA SER A 132 3.03 1.38 -15.42
C SER A 132 2.34 0.54 -16.49
N LEU A 133 3.05 0.16 -17.55
CA LEU A 133 2.57 -0.74 -18.60
C LEU A 133 2.21 -2.13 -18.04
N GLY A 134 2.95 -2.59 -17.02
CA GLY A 134 2.68 -3.83 -16.32
C GLY A 134 1.34 -3.83 -15.58
N LYS A 135 0.93 -2.68 -14.98
CA LYS A 135 -0.39 -2.56 -14.33
C LYS A 135 -1.54 -2.70 -15.32
N ILE A 136 -1.39 -2.14 -16.52
CA ILE A 136 -2.39 -2.25 -17.59
C ILE A 136 -2.23 -3.52 -18.45
N LYS A 137 -1.29 -4.42 -18.08
CA LYS A 137 -1.03 -5.71 -18.73
C LYS A 137 -0.57 -5.61 -20.20
N GLN A 138 0.06 -4.50 -20.57
CA GLN A 138 0.62 -4.28 -21.91
C GLN A 138 2.01 -4.90 -22.07
N PHE A 139 2.07 -6.22 -21.92
CA PHE A 139 3.31 -6.99 -21.86
C PHE A 139 4.12 -7.02 -23.16
N LYS A 140 3.46 -6.86 -24.32
CA LYS A 140 4.16 -6.76 -25.62
C LYS A 140 5.01 -5.50 -25.69
N LEU A 141 4.46 -4.37 -25.25
CA LEU A 141 5.16 -3.09 -25.21
C LEU A 141 6.32 -3.10 -24.20
N ILE A 142 6.18 -3.83 -23.10
CA ILE A 142 7.29 -4.02 -22.15
C ILE A 142 8.49 -4.67 -22.83
N TRP A 143 8.29 -5.73 -23.62
CA TRP A 143 9.41 -6.39 -24.30
C TRP A 143 10.03 -5.54 -25.41
N SER A 144 9.25 -4.72 -26.14
CA SER A 144 9.84 -3.76 -27.07
C SER A 144 10.70 -2.70 -26.37
N LEU A 145 10.32 -2.28 -25.15
CA LEU A 145 11.14 -1.39 -24.33
C LEU A 145 12.40 -2.08 -23.83
N VAL A 146 12.34 -3.37 -23.47
CA VAL A 146 13.53 -4.13 -23.05
C VAL A 146 14.55 -4.24 -24.18
N ASP A 147 14.10 -4.45 -25.42
CA ASP A 147 15.00 -4.51 -26.58
C ASP A 147 15.64 -3.14 -26.88
N ASP A 148 14.89 -2.05 -26.72
CA ASP A 148 15.42 -0.68 -26.79
C ASP A 148 16.43 -0.38 -25.66
N MET A 149 16.12 -0.78 -24.42
CA MET A 149 17.05 -0.69 -23.28
C MET A 149 18.33 -1.49 -23.51
N LYS A 150 18.25 -2.64 -24.19
CA LYS A 150 19.42 -3.47 -24.55
C LYS A 150 20.32 -2.71 -25.52
N GLN A 151 19.77 -2.12 -26.58
CA GLN A 151 20.55 -1.33 -27.54
C GLN A 151 21.24 -0.14 -26.88
N LYS A 152 20.56 0.50 -25.91
CA LYS A 152 21.08 1.63 -25.14
C LYS A 152 21.98 1.24 -23.96
N LYS A 153 22.18 -0.06 -23.71
CA LYS A 153 22.95 -0.62 -22.57
C LYS A 153 22.46 -0.11 -21.20
N LEU A 154 21.15 0.09 -21.05
CA LEU A 154 20.50 0.56 -19.82
C LEU A 154 19.85 -0.56 -19.02
N LEU A 155 19.93 -1.80 -19.49
CA LEU A 155 19.25 -2.95 -18.90
C LEU A 155 19.94 -3.39 -17.59
N SER A 156 19.15 -3.75 -16.58
CA SER A 156 19.66 -4.25 -15.30
C SER A 156 18.91 -5.49 -14.82
N LYS A 157 19.49 -6.21 -13.84
CA LYS A 157 18.80 -7.30 -13.15
C LYS A 157 17.47 -6.86 -12.53
N ASP A 158 17.40 -5.61 -12.05
CA ASP A 158 16.18 -5.04 -11.47
C ASP A 158 15.04 -4.93 -12.49
N THR A 159 15.36 -4.66 -13.77
CA THR A 159 14.38 -4.63 -14.85
C THR A 159 13.71 -6.00 -15.03
N PHE A 160 14.47 -7.09 -15.03
CA PHE A 160 13.91 -8.44 -15.13
C PHE A 160 13.10 -8.84 -13.89
N ALA A 161 13.56 -8.48 -12.69
CA ALA A 161 12.81 -8.71 -11.45
C ALA A 161 11.47 -7.95 -11.45
N LEU A 162 11.47 -6.72 -11.95
CA LEU A 162 10.28 -5.89 -12.13
C LEU A 162 9.29 -6.54 -13.12
N ILE A 163 9.75 -6.97 -14.29
CA ILE A 163 8.93 -7.61 -15.31
C ILE A 163 8.31 -8.91 -14.77
N SER A 164 9.13 -9.75 -14.13
CA SER A 164 8.70 -11.01 -13.51
C SER A 164 7.61 -10.75 -12.45
N ARG A 165 7.79 -9.74 -11.61
CA ARG A 165 6.77 -9.29 -10.63
C ARG A 165 5.47 -8.86 -11.28
N ARG A 166 5.53 -8.17 -12.42
CA ARG A 166 4.33 -7.75 -13.16
C ARG A 166 3.59 -8.91 -13.80
N TYR A 167 4.29 -9.88 -14.37
CA TYR A 167 3.68 -11.11 -14.84
C TYR A 167 3.06 -11.93 -13.70
N ALA A 168 3.77 -12.10 -12.58
CA ALA A 168 3.30 -12.85 -11.43
C ALA A 168 2.01 -12.26 -10.84
N ARG A 169 1.98 -10.93 -10.61
CA ARG A 169 0.76 -10.23 -10.15
C ARG A 169 -0.39 -10.28 -11.15
N ALA A 170 -0.09 -10.42 -12.44
CA ALA A 170 -1.10 -10.60 -13.48
C ALA A 170 -1.62 -12.04 -13.60
N ARG A 171 -1.18 -12.97 -12.71
CA ARG A 171 -1.47 -14.41 -12.72
C ARG A 171 -0.90 -15.15 -13.94
N LYS A 172 0.19 -14.62 -14.51
CA LYS A 172 0.92 -15.20 -15.64
C LYS A 172 2.23 -15.80 -15.16
N VAL A 173 2.13 -16.86 -14.37
CA VAL A 173 3.28 -17.41 -13.62
C VAL A 173 4.35 -17.98 -14.55
N LYS A 174 3.94 -18.70 -15.61
CA LYS A 174 4.85 -19.27 -16.59
C LYS A 174 5.67 -18.19 -17.29
N GLU A 175 5.02 -17.11 -17.70
CA GLU A 175 5.67 -15.97 -18.33
C GLU A 175 6.57 -15.19 -17.35
N ALA A 176 6.21 -15.14 -16.06
CA ALA A 176 7.07 -14.56 -15.02
C ALA A 176 8.38 -15.34 -14.89
N ILE A 177 8.30 -16.67 -14.81
CA ILE A 177 9.48 -17.55 -14.72
C ILE A 177 10.30 -17.47 -16.02
N THR A 178 9.64 -17.43 -17.17
CA THR A 178 10.32 -17.23 -18.46
C THR A 178 11.07 -15.89 -18.50
N ALA A 179 10.46 -14.80 -18.03
CA ALA A 179 11.10 -13.50 -17.98
C ALA A 179 12.31 -13.47 -17.04
N PHE A 180 12.25 -14.22 -15.94
CA PHE A 180 13.37 -14.40 -15.02
C PHE A 180 14.55 -15.11 -15.69
N HIS A 181 14.36 -16.26 -16.32
CA HIS A 181 15.45 -16.99 -16.99
C HIS A 181 16.02 -16.26 -18.20
N LYS A 182 15.21 -15.45 -18.90
CA LYS A 182 15.70 -14.60 -19.99
C LYS A 182 16.83 -13.66 -19.58
N MET A 183 17.03 -13.38 -18.29
CA MET A 183 18.18 -12.59 -17.86
C MET A 183 19.52 -13.21 -18.27
N GLU A 184 19.63 -14.55 -18.31
CA GLU A 184 20.83 -15.27 -18.76
C GLU A 184 21.08 -15.04 -20.26
N GLU A 185 20.02 -15.10 -21.08
CA GLU A 185 20.09 -14.84 -22.54
C GLU A 185 20.53 -13.41 -22.86
N TYR A 186 20.25 -12.46 -21.96
CA TYR A 186 20.67 -11.06 -22.10
C TYR A 186 22.05 -10.80 -21.45
N GLY A 187 22.76 -11.83 -21.01
CA GLY A 187 24.15 -11.76 -20.54
C GLY A 187 24.31 -11.50 -19.05
N PHE A 188 23.24 -11.59 -18.24
CA PHE A 188 23.34 -11.44 -16.79
C PHE A 188 23.60 -12.79 -16.12
N LYS A 189 24.63 -12.85 -15.28
CA LYS A 189 24.91 -14.02 -14.45
C LYS A 189 23.94 -14.08 -13.27
N MET A 190 23.27 -15.22 -13.09
CA MET A 190 22.37 -15.44 -11.96
C MET A 190 23.14 -15.67 -10.66
N GLU A 191 22.56 -15.20 -9.56
CA GLU A 191 23.07 -15.37 -8.20
C GLU A 191 21.96 -15.89 -7.27
N SER A 192 22.32 -16.41 -6.09
CA SER A 192 21.36 -16.87 -5.07
C SER A 192 20.33 -15.79 -4.70
N THR A 193 20.75 -14.52 -4.65
CA THR A 193 19.89 -13.35 -4.42
C THR A 193 18.81 -13.17 -5.50
N ASP A 194 19.10 -13.52 -6.76
CA ASP A 194 18.14 -13.42 -7.86
C ASP A 194 17.03 -14.48 -7.73
N PHE A 195 17.40 -15.71 -7.33
CA PHE A 195 16.43 -16.76 -6.99
C PHE A 195 15.56 -16.35 -5.80
N ASN A 196 16.15 -15.82 -4.72
CA ASN A 196 15.41 -15.32 -3.56
C ASN A 196 14.38 -14.25 -3.96
N ARG A 197 14.73 -13.32 -4.86
CA ARG A 197 13.79 -12.31 -5.37
C ARG A 197 12.65 -12.93 -6.18
N MET A 198 12.93 -13.98 -6.95
CA MET A 198 11.92 -14.68 -7.74
C MET A 198 10.98 -15.49 -6.85
N ILE A 199 11.51 -16.22 -5.88
CA ILE A 199 10.73 -16.97 -4.88
C ILE A 199 9.83 -16.00 -4.10
N ASP A 200 10.37 -14.87 -3.62
CA ASP A 200 9.58 -13.83 -2.93
C ASP A 200 8.47 -13.26 -3.81
N THR A 201 8.78 -13.01 -5.09
CA THR A 201 7.82 -12.52 -6.08
C THR A 201 6.66 -13.49 -6.29
N LEU A 202 6.95 -14.79 -6.38
CA LEU A 202 5.94 -15.83 -6.57
C LEU A 202 5.12 -16.08 -5.29
N SER A 203 5.78 -16.14 -4.12
CA SER A 203 5.14 -16.26 -2.81
C SER A 203 4.15 -15.13 -2.57
N LYS A 204 4.56 -13.86 -2.73
CA LYS A 204 3.69 -12.68 -2.58
C LYS A 204 2.56 -12.62 -3.61
N SER A 205 2.69 -13.32 -4.72
CA SER A 205 1.66 -13.42 -5.76
C SER A 205 0.71 -14.60 -5.55
N ARG A 206 0.78 -15.30 -4.40
CA ARG A 206 -0.01 -16.51 -4.07
C ARG A 206 0.25 -17.70 -4.99
N ASN A 207 1.49 -17.84 -5.48
CA ASN A 207 1.92 -18.97 -6.31
C ASN A 207 3.11 -19.69 -5.65
N VAL A 208 3.01 -19.96 -4.35
CA VAL A 208 4.10 -20.57 -3.57
C VAL A 208 4.50 -21.98 -4.08
N GLY A 209 3.57 -22.73 -4.70
CA GLY A 209 3.91 -24.02 -5.32
C GLY A 209 4.92 -23.90 -6.46
N ASP A 210 4.86 -22.82 -7.25
CA ASP A 210 5.88 -22.52 -8.26
C ASP A 210 7.12 -21.87 -7.65
N ALA A 211 6.97 -21.12 -6.54
CA ALA A 211 8.10 -20.63 -5.75
C ALA A 211 8.97 -21.78 -5.23
N GLN A 212 8.34 -22.87 -4.74
CA GLN A 212 9.02 -24.09 -4.34
C GLN A 212 9.79 -24.72 -5.51
N LYS A 213 9.20 -24.79 -6.71
CA LYS A 213 9.90 -25.32 -7.89
C LYS A 213 11.14 -24.49 -8.24
N VAL A 214 11.07 -23.16 -8.11
CA VAL A 214 12.22 -22.27 -8.32
C VAL A 214 13.29 -22.48 -7.26
N PHE A 215 12.90 -22.73 -6.00
CA PHE A 215 13.83 -23.11 -4.93
C PHE A 215 14.48 -24.48 -5.18
N ASP A 216 13.72 -25.48 -5.63
CA ASP A 216 14.25 -26.79 -5.99
C ASP A 216 15.20 -26.68 -7.20
N GLU A 217 14.91 -25.79 -8.16
CA GLU A 217 15.79 -25.47 -9.28
C GLU A 217 17.10 -24.83 -8.80
N MET A 218 17.02 -23.88 -7.87
CA MET A 218 18.17 -23.23 -7.25
C MET A 218 19.13 -24.28 -6.66
N LYS A 219 18.60 -25.23 -5.88
CA LYS A 219 19.38 -26.37 -5.35
C LYS A 219 19.97 -27.25 -6.46
N LYS A 220 19.19 -27.60 -7.48
CA LYS A 220 19.66 -28.43 -8.63
C LYS A 220 20.79 -27.77 -9.42
N LYS A 221 20.73 -26.44 -9.57
CA LYS A 221 21.77 -25.62 -10.21
C LYS A 221 22.98 -25.37 -9.29
N LYS A 222 23.00 -25.95 -8.09
CA LYS A 222 24.07 -25.82 -7.07
C LYS A 222 24.26 -24.38 -6.59
N PHE A 223 23.21 -23.57 -6.61
CA PHE A 223 23.19 -22.33 -5.84
C PHE A 223 22.83 -22.68 -4.40
N GLU A 224 23.67 -22.28 -3.45
CA GLU A 224 23.45 -22.53 -2.02
C GLU A 224 22.29 -21.67 -1.51
N PRO A 225 21.19 -22.28 -1.02
CA PRO A 225 20.15 -21.55 -0.32
C PRO A 225 20.68 -20.96 0.98
N ASP A 226 20.22 -19.77 1.31
CA ASP A 226 20.53 -19.13 2.58
C ASP A 226 19.29 -19.14 3.50
N ILE A 227 19.46 -18.67 4.73
CA ILE A 227 18.34 -18.53 5.67
C ILE A 227 17.17 -17.75 5.06
N LYS A 228 17.43 -16.73 4.23
CA LYS A 228 16.38 -15.92 3.60
C LYS A 228 15.58 -16.74 2.59
N SER A 229 16.21 -17.64 1.83
CA SER A 229 15.52 -18.55 0.92
C SER A 229 14.44 -19.37 1.65
N TYR A 230 14.78 -19.95 2.80
CA TYR A 230 13.85 -20.70 3.64
C TYR A 230 12.79 -19.80 4.27
N THR A 231 13.18 -18.66 4.85
CA THR A 231 12.22 -17.72 5.46
C THR A 231 11.17 -17.24 4.47
N ILE A 232 11.55 -16.94 3.22
CA ILE A 232 10.62 -16.53 2.15
C ILE A 232 9.64 -17.65 1.79
N LEU A 233 10.12 -18.90 1.71
CA LEU A 233 9.25 -20.06 1.44
C LEU A 233 8.30 -20.33 2.61
N LEU A 234 8.79 -20.28 3.84
CA LEU A 234 7.97 -20.42 5.05
C LEU A 234 6.89 -19.33 5.09
N GLU A 235 7.22 -18.09 4.75
CA GLU A 235 6.25 -17.00 4.65
C GLU A 235 5.20 -17.31 3.57
N GLY A 236 5.62 -17.74 2.38
CA GLY A 236 4.72 -18.11 1.29
C GLY A 236 3.74 -19.23 1.68
N TRP A 237 4.25 -20.34 2.22
CA TRP A 237 3.42 -21.48 2.63
C TRP A 237 2.54 -21.15 3.83
N GLY A 238 3.04 -20.32 4.75
CA GLY A 238 2.29 -19.80 5.88
C GLY A 238 1.13 -18.88 5.47
N GLN A 239 1.28 -18.10 4.40
CA GLN A 239 0.19 -17.28 3.84
C GLN A 239 -0.91 -18.12 3.18
N GLU A 240 -0.56 -19.25 2.56
CA GLU A 240 -1.51 -20.22 1.99
C GLU A 240 -2.06 -21.22 3.03
N LEU A 241 -1.67 -21.08 4.31
CA LEU A 241 -2.07 -21.94 5.43
C LEU A 241 -1.77 -23.43 5.23
N ASN A 242 -0.77 -23.76 4.39
CA ASN A 242 -0.33 -25.13 4.18
C ASN A 242 0.70 -25.52 5.25
N LEU A 243 0.22 -25.86 6.45
CA LEU A 243 1.08 -26.17 7.59
C LEU A 243 1.97 -27.41 7.38
N LEU A 244 1.55 -28.36 6.54
CA LEU A 244 2.38 -29.52 6.19
C LEU A 244 3.67 -29.05 5.51
N ARG A 245 3.55 -28.21 4.48
CA ARG A 245 4.71 -27.63 3.80
C ARG A 245 5.52 -26.70 4.69
N VAL A 246 4.88 -25.92 5.57
CA VAL A 246 5.60 -25.09 6.56
C VAL A 246 6.50 -25.97 7.44
N ASN A 247 5.98 -27.09 7.95
CA ASN A 247 6.76 -27.99 8.81
C ASN A 247 7.86 -28.74 8.04
N GLU A 248 7.61 -29.14 6.79
CA GLU A 248 8.62 -29.75 5.90
C GLU A 248 9.79 -28.77 5.65
N VAL A 249 9.49 -27.55 5.20
CA VAL A 249 10.52 -26.53 4.92
C VAL A 249 11.27 -26.12 6.19
N TYR A 250 10.58 -26.08 7.34
CA TYR A 250 11.21 -25.81 8.62
C TYR A 250 12.14 -26.94 9.09
N GLY A 251 11.75 -28.19 8.85
CA GLY A 251 12.61 -29.36 9.07
C GLY A 251 13.85 -29.32 8.18
N GLU A 252 13.64 -29.12 6.88
CA GLU A 252 14.73 -29.00 5.89
C GLU A 252 15.71 -27.86 6.26
N MET A 253 15.20 -26.70 6.70
CA MET A 253 16.03 -25.59 7.18
C MET A 253 16.93 -26.03 8.36
N LYS A 254 16.40 -26.78 9.32
CA LYS A 254 17.17 -27.28 10.47
C LYS A 254 18.16 -28.37 10.07
N ASP A 255 17.78 -29.28 9.18
CA ASP A 255 18.63 -30.38 8.70
C ASP A 255 19.83 -29.87 7.91
N GLU A 256 19.67 -28.74 7.21
CA GLU A 256 20.74 -28.03 6.49
C GLU A 256 21.59 -27.15 7.42
N GLY A 257 21.33 -27.20 8.73
CA GLY A 257 22.13 -26.53 9.75
C GLY A 257 21.78 -25.06 10.00
N PHE A 258 20.68 -24.55 9.46
CA PHE A 258 20.25 -23.17 9.73
C PHE A 258 19.43 -23.09 11.02
N GLU A 259 19.83 -22.18 11.91
CA GLU A 259 19.07 -21.90 13.12
C GLU A 259 17.91 -20.94 12.84
N PRO A 260 16.67 -21.27 13.26
CA PRO A 260 15.53 -20.37 13.14
C PRO A 260 15.72 -19.11 13.99
N ASP A 261 15.57 -17.96 13.35
CA ASP A 261 15.62 -16.66 14.02
C ASP A 261 14.23 -16.19 14.49
N VAL A 262 14.18 -15.02 15.14
CA VAL A 262 12.93 -14.38 15.62
C VAL A 262 11.91 -14.20 14.49
N VAL A 263 12.37 -13.89 13.28
CA VAL A 263 11.51 -13.69 12.11
C VAL A 263 10.87 -15.01 11.68
N THR A 264 11.68 -16.07 11.61
CA THR A 264 11.24 -17.43 11.27
C THR A 264 10.19 -17.95 12.25
N TYR A 265 10.45 -17.83 13.57
CA TYR A 265 9.45 -18.17 14.58
C TYR A 265 8.18 -17.34 14.44
N GLY A 266 8.29 -16.03 14.20
CA GLY A 266 7.12 -15.17 14.01
C GLY A 266 6.25 -15.58 12.82
N ILE A 267 6.85 -15.99 11.70
CA ILE A 267 6.13 -16.50 10.53
C ILE A 267 5.39 -17.80 10.88
N ILE A 268 6.07 -18.77 11.50
CA ILE A 268 5.49 -20.07 11.85
C ILE A 268 4.35 -19.92 12.85
N ILE A 269 4.55 -19.11 13.91
CA ILE A 269 3.54 -18.83 14.93
C ILE A 269 2.32 -18.16 14.29
N ASN A 270 2.52 -17.13 13.45
CA ASN A 270 1.42 -16.46 12.76
C ASN A 270 0.66 -17.41 11.81
N ALA A 271 1.35 -18.28 11.08
CA ALA A 271 0.73 -19.28 10.22
C ALA A 271 -0.16 -20.25 11.03
N HIS A 272 0.36 -20.77 12.15
CA HIS A 272 -0.40 -21.65 13.05
C HIS A 272 -1.60 -20.94 13.70
N CYS A 273 -1.45 -19.68 14.12
CA CYS A 273 -2.56 -18.87 14.62
C CYS A 273 -3.67 -18.71 13.57
N LYS A 274 -3.33 -18.36 12.33
CA LYS A 274 -4.31 -18.21 11.24
C LYS A 274 -4.99 -19.53 10.87
N ALA A 275 -4.27 -20.64 10.97
CA ALA A 275 -4.80 -21.98 10.78
C ALA A 275 -5.52 -22.55 12.02
N LYS A 276 -5.70 -21.74 13.07
CA LYS A 276 -6.37 -22.10 14.33
C LYS A 276 -5.72 -23.26 15.10
N LYS A 277 -4.41 -23.47 14.92
CA LYS A 277 -3.59 -24.47 15.62
C LYS A 277 -2.81 -23.79 16.76
N PHE A 278 -3.53 -23.28 17.75
CA PHE A 278 -2.93 -22.44 18.81
C PHE A 278 -1.97 -23.21 19.71
N ASP A 279 -2.23 -24.49 19.99
CA ASP A 279 -1.34 -25.28 20.85
C ASP A 279 0.05 -25.42 20.22
N GLU A 280 0.10 -25.63 18.90
CA GLU A 280 1.36 -25.63 18.14
C GLU A 280 1.99 -24.24 18.08
N ALA A 281 1.20 -23.17 17.90
CA ALA A 281 1.70 -21.80 17.93
C ALA A 281 2.37 -21.47 19.28
N ILE A 282 1.74 -21.88 20.39
CA ILE A 282 2.27 -21.72 21.75
C ILE A 282 3.50 -22.60 21.96
N ARG A 283 3.53 -23.83 21.41
CA ARG A 283 4.72 -24.68 21.45
C ARG A 283 5.92 -24.00 20.79
N PHE A 284 5.76 -23.44 19.59
CA PHE A 284 6.83 -22.70 18.91
C PHE A 284 7.24 -21.43 19.65
N PHE A 285 6.29 -20.73 20.27
CA PHE A 285 6.58 -19.59 21.13
C PHE A 285 7.46 -19.99 22.34
N ASN A 286 7.10 -21.09 23.02
CA ASN A 286 7.87 -21.60 24.15
C ASN A 286 9.26 -22.12 23.72
N GLU A 287 9.36 -22.79 22.56
CA GLU A 287 10.65 -23.21 21.98
C GLU A 287 11.56 -21.99 21.74
N MET A 288 11.00 -20.91 21.18
CA MET A 288 11.71 -19.66 20.95
C MET A 288 12.26 -19.06 22.25
N GLU A 289 11.46 -18.99 23.32
CA GLU A 289 11.90 -18.49 24.62
C GLU A 289 12.94 -19.39 25.29
N GLN A 290 12.80 -20.71 25.19
CA GLN A 290 13.77 -21.67 25.73
C GLN A 290 15.15 -21.53 25.07
N ARG A 291 15.19 -21.08 23.81
CA ARG A 291 16.42 -20.73 23.09
C ARG A 291 16.93 -19.33 23.42
N ASN A 292 16.35 -18.66 24.42
CA ASN A 292 16.67 -17.30 24.84
C ASN A 292 16.44 -16.23 23.76
N TYR A 293 15.61 -16.52 22.74
CA TYR A 293 15.18 -15.48 21.81
C TYR A 293 14.05 -14.68 22.42
N LYS A 294 14.18 -13.35 22.33
CA LYS A 294 13.18 -12.42 22.84
C LYS A 294 12.02 -12.29 21.84
N PRO A 295 10.77 -12.65 22.19
CA PRO A 295 9.64 -12.52 21.27
C PRO A 295 9.40 -11.07 20.89
N SER A 296 9.24 -10.81 19.58
CA SER A 296 8.98 -9.47 19.08
C SER A 296 7.52 -9.04 19.32
N PRO A 297 7.20 -7.73 19.33
CA PRO A 297 5.82 -7.25 19.46
C PRO A 297 4.86 -7.87 18.43
N HIS A 298 5.34 -8.19 17.23
CA HIS A 298 4.56 -8.83 16.18
C HIS A 298 4.08 -10.25 16.57
N ILE A 299 4.90 -11.01 17.29
CA ILE A 299 4.58 -12.37 17.74
C ILE A 299 3.46 -12.32 18.78
N TYR A 300 3.59 -11.46 19.79
CA TYR A 300 2.54 -11.24 20.78
C TYR A 300 1.23 -10.79 20.13
N CYS A 301 1.29 -9.81 19.23
CA CYS A 301 0.11 -9.34 18.50
C CYS A 301 -0.57 -10.47 17.70
N SER A 302 0.21 -11.38 17.09
CA SER A 302 -0.32 -12.52 16.34
C SER A 302 -1.01 -13.55 17.25
N LEU A 303 -0.42 -13.86 18.41
CA LEU A 303 -1.02 -14.77 19.40
C LEU A 303 -2.30 -14.20 20.02
N ILE A 304 -2.27 -12.93 20.46
CA ILE A 304 -3.43 -12.26 21.06
C ILE A 304 -4.59 -12.20 20.06
N ASN A 305 -4.33 -11.80 18.81
CA ASN A 305 -5.35 -11.78 17.76
C ASN A 305 -5.90 -13.18 17.47
N GLY A 306 -5.01 -14.18 17.34
CA GLY A 306 -5.39 -15.56 17.06
C GLY A 306 -6.29 -16.13 18.15
N LEU A 307 -5.83 -16.12 19.39
CA LEU A 307 -6.55 -16.62 20.57
C LEU A 307 -7.87 -15.85 20.79
N GLY A 308 -7.84 -14.53 20.63
CA GLY A 308 -9.03 -13.69 20.70
C GLY A 308 -10.10 -14.08 19.69
N SER A 309 -9.72 -14.40 18.44
CA SER A 309 -10.66 -14.79 17.39
C SER A 309 -11.42 -16.10 17.67
N GLU A 310 -10.87 -16.98 18.51
CA GLU A 310 -11.51 -18.21 19.00
C GLU A 310 -12.14 -18.04 20.39
N LYS A 311 -12.31 -16.80 20.85
CA LYS A 311 -12.91 -16.47 22.15
C LYS A 311 -12.15 -17.07 23.35
N LYS A 312 -10.86 -17.41 23.17
CA LYS A 312 -9.94 -17.78 24.26
C LYS A 312 -9.40 -16.51 24.93
N LEU A 313 -10.29 -15.73 25.54
CA LEU A 313 -9.97 -14.40 26.06
C LEU A 313 -8.92 -14.43 27.16
N ASN A 314 -8.97 -15.42 28.06
CA ASN A 314 -8.02 -15.53 29.18
C ASN A 314 -6.58 -15.74 28.67
N ASP A 315 -6.39 -16.65 27.72
CA ASP A 315 -5.08 -16.90 27.09
C ASP A 315 -4.57 -15.64 26.36
N ALA A 316 -5.47 -14.94 25.65
CA ALA A 316 -5.12 -13.68 24.98
C ALA A 316 -4.69 -12.60 25.99
N LEU A 317 -5.33 -12.51 27.15
CA LEU A 317 -4.95 -11.60 28.23
C LEU A 317 -3.61 -11.97 28.85
N GLU A 318 -3.35 -13.26 29.05
CA GLU A 318 -2.05 -13.73 29.54
C GLU A 318 -0.91 -13.28 28.60
N PHE A 319 -1.04 -13.50 27.29
CA PHE A 319 -0.04 -13.05 26.32
C PHE A 319 0.07 -11.52 26.25
N PHE A 320 -1.00 -10.78 26.52
CA PHE A 320 -0.95 -9.32 26.62
C PHE A 320 -0.16 -8.85 27.85
N GLU A 321 -0.35 -9.47 29.01
CA GLU A 321 0.45 -9.17 30.21
C GLU A 321 1.92 -9.56 30.01
N ARG A 322 2.19 -10.69 29.37
CA ARG A 322 3.56 -11.07 28.98
C ARG A 322 4.18 -10.07 28.01
N SER A 323 3.40 -9.53 27.08
CA SER A 323 3.86 -8.46 26.18
C SER A 323 4.23 -7.18 26.95
N LYS A 324 3.51 -6.81 28.02
CA LYS A 324 3.88 -5.68 28.90
C LYS A 324 5.21 -5.91 29.58
N SER A 325 5.43 -7.12 30.09
CA SER A 325 6.67 -7.49 30.79
C SER A 325 7.83 -7.85 29.85
N SER A 326 7.61 -7.85 28.53
CA SER A 326 8.65 -8.15 27.54
C SER A 326 9.75 -7.08 27.46
N GLY A 327 9.54 -5.89 28.05
CA GLY A 327 10.48 -4.78 27.97
C GLY A 327 10.54 -4.10 26.59
N PHE A 328 9.65 -4.45 25.66
CA PHE A 328 9.35 -3.63 24.49
C PHE A 328 8.19 -2.68 24.80
N PRO A 329 8.21 -1.44 24.31
CA PRO A 329 7.06 -0.55 24.46
C PRO A 329 5.85 -1.15 23.75
N LEU A 330 4.67 -1.07 24.40
CA LEU A 330 3.44 -1.48 23.75
C LEU A 330 3.11 -0.51 22.61
N GLU A 331 2.79 -1.09 21.46
CA GLU A 331 2.40 -0.34 20.27
C GLU A 331 0.89 -0.47 20.01
N ALA A 332 0.34 0.45 19.21
CA ALA A 332 -1.07 0.43 18.83
C ALA A 332 -1.56 -0.93 18.26
N PRO A 333 -0.79 -1.68 17.43
CA PRO A 333 -1.20 -3.00 16.95
C PRO A 333 -1.50 -4.02 18.07
N THR A 334 -0.71 -4.05 19.14
CA THR A 334 -0.90 -4.99 20.25
C THR A 334 -2.15 -4.66 21.06
N TYR A 335 -2.42 -3.37 21.30
CA TYR A 335 -3.70 -2.95 21.89
C TYR A 335 -4.89 -3.23 20.97
N ASN A 336 -4.75 -2.99 19.66
CA ASN A 336 -5.80 -3.30 18.69
C ASN A 336 -6.14 -4.79 18.68
N ALA A 337 -5.14 -5.66 18.88
CA ALA A 337 -5.35 -7.09 19.05
C ALA A 337 -6.17 -7.41 20.30
N LEU A 338 -5.87 -6.76 21.43
CA LEU A 338 -6.61 -6.92 22.67
C LEU A 338 -8.06 -6.41 22.56
N VAL A 339 -8.26 -5.23 21.97
CA VAL A 339 -9.59 -4.69 21.65
C VAL A 339 -10.38 -5.70 20.82
N GLY A 340 -9.74 -6.25 19.78
CA GLY A 340 -10.30 -7.32 18.97
C GLY A 340 -10.70 -8.55 19.79
N ALA A 341 -9.85 -9.03 20.69
CA ALA A 341 -10.14 -10.19 21.55
C ALA A 341 -11.37 -9.99 22.44
N TYR A 342 -11.53 -8.79 23.03
CA TYR A 342 -12.74 -8.43 23.78
C TYR A 342 -13.99 -8.34 22.88
N CYS A 343 -13.87 -7.74 21.69
CA CYS A 343 -14.96 -7.67 20.72
C CYS A 343 -15.43 -9.06 20.25
N TRP A 344 -14.51 -9.99 19.98
CA TRP A 344 -14.84 -11.39 19.64
C TRP A 344 -15.59 -12.11 20.76
N SER A 345 -15.26 -11.77 22.01
CA SER A 345 -15.90 -12.29 23.22
C SER A 345 -17.17 -11.54 23.62
N GLN A 346 -17.66 -10.63 22.77
CA GLN A 346 -18.86 -9.80 23.00
C GLN A 346 -18.80 -8.89 24.23
N ARG A 347 -17.60 -8.60 24.75
CA ARG A 347 -17.37 -7.71 25.89
C ARG A 347 -17.01 -6.31 25.41
N MET A 348 -17.97 -5.61 24.81
CA MET A 348 -17.74 -4.31 24.18
C MET A 348 -17.33 -3.23 25.18
N GLU A 349 -17.88 -3.26 26.40
CA GLU A 349 -17.57 -2.29 27.45
C GLU A 349 -16.09 -2.36 27.84
N ASP A 350 -15.54 -3.57 27.94
CA ASP A 350 -14.12 -3.77 28.24
C ASP A 350 -13.23 -3.40 27.05
N ALA A 351 -13.70 -3.63 25.81
CA ALA A 351 -13.01 -3.14 24.62
C ALA A 351 -12.88 -1.59 24.65
N PHE A 352 -13.92 -0.86 25.06
CA PHE A 352 -13.86 0.59 25.23
C PHE A 352 -12.96 1.03 26.39
N LYS A 353 -12.89 0.27 27.48
CA LYS A 353 -11.92 0.53 28.57
C LYS A 353 -10.48 0.44 28.07
N VAL A 354 -10.18 -0.54 27.22
CA VAL A 354 -8.85 -0.67 26.59
C VAL A 354 -8.56 0.52 25.68
N VAL A 355 -9.55 1.00 24.91
CA VAL A 355 -9.41 2.23 24.09
C VAL A 355 -9.07 3.45 24.96
N GLU A 356 -9.69 3.59 26.12
CA GLU A 356 -9.36 4.68 27.05
C GLU A 356 -7.98 4.49 27.68
N GLU A 357 -7.59 3.26 28.03
CA GLU A 357 -6.23 2.95 28.49
C GLU A 357 -5.17 3.36 27.45
N MET A 358 -5.42 3.09 26.16
CA MET A 358 -4.53 3.52 25.07
C MET A 358 -4.36 5.05 25.06
N ARG A 359 -5.45 5.79 25.31
CA ARG A 359 -5.45 7.25 25.35
C ARG A 359 -4.64 7.77 26.53
N LEU A 360 -4.87 7.23 27.72
CA LEU A 360 -4.16 7.63 28.95
C LEU A 360 -2.66 7.37 28.88
N LYS A 361 -2.23 6.33 28.15
CA LYS A 361 -0.81 6.01 27.94
C LYS A 361 -0.13 6.78 26.81
N GLY A 362 -0.84 7.71 26.15
CA GLY A 362 -0.28 8.55 25.09
C GLY A 362 -0.04 7.84 23.74
N ILE A 363 -0.47 6.58 23.59
CA ILE A 363 -0.41 5.85 22.31
C ILE A 363 -1.59 6.27 21.42
N GLY A 364 -2.76 6.48 22.04
CA GLY A 364 -4.00 6.91 21.38
C GLY A 364 -4.63 5.83 20.48
N PRO A 365 -5.97 5.72 20.44
CA PRO A 365 -6.62 4.89 19.43
C PRO A 365 -6.42 5.48 18.04
N ASN A 366 -6.18 4.62 17.06
CA ASN A 366 -6.07 5.00 15.66
C ASN A 366 -7.26 4.49 14.85
N ALA A 367 -7.32 4.84 13.57
CA ALA A 367 -8.43 4.42 12.70
C ALA A 367 -8.59 2.89 12.68
N ARG A 368 -7.49 2.13 12.78
CA ARG A 368 -7.54 0.66 12.84
C ARG A 368 -8.19 0.15 14.14
N THR A 369 -8.00 0.81 15.27
CA THR A 369 -8.68 0.50 16.54
C THR A 369 -10.19 0.58 16.37
N TYR A 370 -10.66 1.69 15.79
CA TYR A 370 -12.08 1.91 15.55
C TYR A 370 -12.64 0.99 14.46
N ASP A 371 -11.91 0.74 13.38
CA ASP A 371 -12.30 -0.22 12.34
C ASP A 371 -12.60 -1.61 12.93
N VAL A 372 -11.79 -2.08 13.89
CA VAL A 372 -12.01 -3.37 14.59
C VAL A 372 -13.34 -3.35 15.35
N ILE A 373 -13.62 -2.28 16.11
CA ILE A 373 -14.86 -2.11 16.87
C ILE A 373 -16.06 -2.03 15.93
N LEU A 374 -15.99 -1.21 14.88
CA LEU A 374 -17.04 -1.02 13.89
C LEU A 374 -17.38 -2.34 13.19
N HIS A 375 -16.38 -3.08 12.73
CA HIS A 375 -16.59 -4.40 12.10
C HIS A 375 -17.37 -5.37 13.01
N HIS A 376 -17.04 -5.40 14.30
CA HIS A 376 -17.72 -6.29 15.24
C HIS A 376 -19.13 -5.82 15.58
N LEU A 377 -19.35 -4.52 15.79
CA LEU A 377 -20.69 -3.95 16.00
C LEU A 377 -21.61 -4.23 14.80
N ILE A 378 -21.11 -4.05 13.58
CA ILE A 378 -21.85 -4.35 12.34
C ILE A 378 -22.22 -5.82 12.26
N ARG A 379 -21.28 -6.73 12.59
CA ARG A 379 -21.53 -8.17 12.60
C ARG A 379 -22.54 -8.59 13.68
N MET A 380 -22.61 -7.88 14.79
CA MET A 380 -23.63 -8.05 15.83
C MET A 380 -24.96 -7.33 15.50
N TYR A 381 -25.10 -6.76 14.29
CA TYR A 381 -26.25 -5.99 13.85
C TYR A 381 -26.55 -4.71 14.68
N ARG A 382 -25.58 -4.23 15.47
CA ARG A 382 -25.65 -3.00 16.29
C ARG A 382 -25.29 -1.76 15.46
N THR A 383 -26.03 -1.50 14.38
CA THR A 383 -25.69 -0.47 13.39
C THR A 383 -25.78 0.97 13.92
N LYS A 384 -26.74 1.25 14.81
CA LYS A 384 -26.87 2.58 15.44
C LYS A 384 -25.62 2.92 16.25
N GLU A 385 -25.19 1.98 17.09
CA GLU A 385 -23.98 2.14 17.90
C GLU A 385 -22.72 2.22 17.05
N ALA A 386 -22.63 1.44 15.95
CA ALA A 386 -21.52 1.57 15.00
C ALA A 386 -21.44 3.00 14.43
N TYR A 387 -22.58 3.59 14.06
CA TYR A 387 -22.63 4.98 13.59
C TYR A 387 -22.25 5.99 14.69
N GLU A 388 -22.70 5.79 15.94
CA GLU A 388 -22.30 6.64 17.06
C GLU A 388 -20.78 6.57 17.34
N VAL A 389 -20.20 5.37 17.27
CA VAL A 389 -18.74 5.18 17.42
C VAL A 389 -18.01 5.90 16.30
N TYR A 390 -18.46 5.77 15.04
CA TYR A 390 -17.89 6.49 13.90
C TYR A 390 -17.92 8.01 14.10
N GLN A 391 -19.04 8.56 14.58
CA GLN A 391 -19.16 10.00 14.84
C GLN A 391 -18.28 10.49 16.00
N LYS A 392 -17.99 9.61 16.98
CA LYS A 392 -17.18 9.91 18.18
C LYS A 392 -15.71 9.52 18.02
N MET A 393 -15.26 9.12 16.83
CA MET A 393 -13.87 8.76 16.59
C MET A 393 -12.95 9.93 16.93
N SER A 394 -11.92 9.67 17.73
CA SER A 394 -10.93 10.70 18.10
C SER A 394 -9.82 10.91 17.06
N CYS A 395 -9.89 10.21 15.93
CA CYS A 395 -8.89 10.25 14.86
C CYS A 395 -9.57 10.37 13.50
N GLU A 396 -8.85 10.85 12.50
CA GLU A 396 -9.39 10.98 11.15
C GLU A 396 -9.70 9.60 10.55
N PRO A 397 -10.93 9.37 10.05
CA PRO A 397 -11.29 8.14 9.37
C PRO A 397 -10.40 7.89 8.14
N THR A 398 -10.05 6.63 7.91
CA THR A 398 -9.29 6.22 6.71
C THR A 398 -10.22 5.75 5.60
N VAL A 399 -9.69 5.52 4.40
CA VAL A 399 -10.43 4.90 3.29
C VAL A 399 -11.10 3.58 3.73
N SER A 400 -10.41 2.78 4.56
CA SER A 400 -10.95 1.54 5.15
C SER A 400 -12.17 1.80 6.03
N THR A 401 -12.08 2.80 6.91
CA THR A 401 -13.18 3.21 7.80
C THR A 401 -14.41 3.65 7.00
N TYR A 402 -14.22 4.52 6.01
CA TYR A 402 -15.29 4.94 5.09
C TYR A 402 -15.89 3.74 4.35
N GLU A 403 -15.06 2.81 3.87
CA GLU A 403 -15.52 1.60 3.19
C GLU A 403 -16.39 0.71 4.09
N ILE A 404 -16.02 0.56 5.37
CA ILE A 404 -16.81 -0.17 6.37
C ILE A 404 -18.20 0.45 6.53
N MET A 405 -18.25 1.77 6.69
CA MET A 405 -19.50 2.51 6.92
C MET A 405 -20.41 2.54 5.70
N VAL A 406 -19.87 2.84 4.51
CA VAL A 406 -20.63 2.82 3.25
C VAL A 406 -21.21 1.43 3.00
N ARG A 407 -20.39 0.38 3.14
CA ARG A 407 -20.84 -1.00 2.93
C ARG A 407 -21.93 -1.42 3.93
N MET A 408 -21.80 -1.01 5.20
CA MET A 408 -22.83 -1.25 6.21
C MET A 408 -24.18 -0.63 5.81
N PHE A 409 -24.19 0.65 5.42
CA PHE A 409 -25.44 1.33 5.04
C PHE A 409 -26.01 0.80 3.72
N CYS A 410 -25.16 0.45 2.75
CA CYS A 410 -25.58 -0.23 1.51
C CYS A 410 -26.28 -1.56 1.81
N ASN A 411 -25.72 -2.39 2.70
CA ASN A 411 -26.31 -3.67 3.10
C ASN A 411 -27.58 -3.54 3.95
N LYS A 412 -27.91 -2.33 4.42
CA LYS A 412 -29.11 -2.02 5.20
C LYS A 412 -30.14 -1.23 4.40
N GLU A 413 -29.95 -1.10 3.08
CA GLU A 413 -30.87 -0.37 2.18
C GLU A 413 -31.09 1.08 2.65
N ARG A 414 -30.02 1.67 3.21
CA ARG A 414 -29.97 3.06 3.67
C ARG A 414 -29.01 3.85 2.79
N LEU A 415 -29.32 3.91 1.50
CA LEU A 415 -28.50 4.62 0.52
C LEU A 415 -28.34 6.11 0.84
N ASP A 416 -29.34 6.74 1.46
CA ASP A 416 -29.28 8.11 1.97
C ASP A 416 -28.05 8.33 2.87
N MET A 417 -27.84 7.42 3.82
CA MET A 417 -26.70 7.49 4.74
C MET A 417 -25.40 7.04 4.06
N ALA A 418 -25.45 6.05 3.16
CA ALA A 418 -24.28 5.62 2.40
C ALA A 418 -23.69 6.76 1.54
N ILE A 419 -24.56 7.49 0.83
CA ILE A 419 -24.18 8.66 0.02
C ILE A 419 -23.68 9.80 0.91
N LYS A 420 -24.33 10.05 2.05
CA LYS A 420 -23.85 11.06 3.02
C LYS A 420 -22.41 10.80 3.48
N ILE A 421 -22.08 9.55 3.81
CA ILE A 421 -20.71 9.16 4.21
C ILE A 421 -19.74 9.27 3.03
N TRP A 422 -20.20 8.92 1.83
CA TRP A 422 -19.42 9.06 0.59
C TRP A 422 -19.06 10.53 0.29
N ASP A 423 -20.01 11.44 0.45
CA ASP A 423 -19.82 12.87 0.23
C ASP A 423 -18.95 13.50 1.31
N GLU A 424 -19.07 13.05 2.58
CA GLU A 424 -18.17 13.44 3.66
C GLU A 424 -16.71 13.07 3.32
N MET A 425 -16.50 11.84 2.85
CA MET A 425 -15.18 11.36 2.43
C MET A 425 -14.60 12.21 1.29
N LYS A 426 -15.40 12.52 0.27
CA LYS A 426 -14.99 13.41 -0.84
C LYS A 426 -14.69 14.83 -0.35
N GLY A 427 -15.51 15.37 0.54
CA GLY A 427 -15.33 16.70 1.14
C GLY A 427 -14.02 16.83 1.92
N LYS A 428 -13.52 15.73 2.51
CA LYS A 428 -12.21 15.67 3.16
C LYS A 428 -11.04 15.37 2.20
N GLY A 429 -11.30 15.22 0.90
CA GLY A 429 -10.28 14.92 -0.11
C GLY A 429 -9.76 13.47 -0.09
N VAL A 430 -10.48 12.55 0.56
CA VAL A 430 -10.12 11.13 0.59
C VAL A 430 -10.67 10.44 -0.65
N LEU A 431 -9.81 9.81 -1.44
CA LEU A 431 -10.22 9.17 -2.70
C LEU A 431 -10.88 7.80 -2.45
N PRO A 432 -12.06 7.52 -3.05
CA PRO A 432 -12.71 6.22 -2.93
C PRO A 432 -11.88 5.08 -3.54
N GLY A 433 -11.90 3.92 -2.88
CA GLY A 433 -11.33 2.68 -3.40
C GLY A 433 -12.27 1.91 -4.34
N MET A 434 -11.71 1.00 -5.15
CA MET A 434 -12.45 0.12 -6.08
C MET A 434 -13.61 -0.63 -5.40
N HIS A 435 -13.38 -1.16 -4.19
CA HIS A 435 -14.39 -1.94 -3.45
C HIS A 435 -15.56 -1.07 -2.94
N MET A 436 -15.30 0.19 -2.64
CA MET A 436 -16.33 1.15 -2.22
C MET A 436 -17.27 1.47 -3.38
N PHE A 437 -16.72 1.81 -4.56
CA PHE A 437 -17.50 1.95 -5.80
C PHE A 437 -18.31 0.69 -6.10
N SER A 438 -17.67 -0.49 -6.02
CA SER A 438 -18.35 -1.75 -6.28
C SER A 438 -19.52 -1.99 -5.33
N SER A 439 -19.39 -1.64 -4.05
CA SER A 439 -20.45 -1.81 -3.05
C SER A 439 -21.62 -0.85 -3.30
N LEU A 440 -21.31 0.43 -3.54
CA LEU A 440 -22.32 1.46 -3.78
C LEU A 440 -23.08 1.24 -5.08
N ILE A 441 -22.39 0.97 -6.20
CA ILE A 441 -23.01 0.70 -7.51
C ILE A 441 -23.90 -0.54 -7.43
N THR A 442 -23.44 -1.59 -6.74
CA THR A 442 -24.24 -2.82 -6.58
C THR A 442 -25.52 -2.52 -5.79
N ALA A 443 -25.43 -1.74 -4.70
CA ALA A 443 -26.59 -1.35 -3.89
C ALA A 443 -27.57 -0.46 -4.68
N LEU A 444 -27.07 0.51 -5.45
CA LEU A 444 -27.89 1.33 -6.35
C LEU A 444 -28.61 0.50 -7.41
N CYS A 445 -27.96 -0.53 -7.96
CA CYS A 445 -28.61 -1.47 -8.89
C CYS A 445 -29.75 -2.25 -8.22
N TYR A 446 -29.61 -2.63 -6.95
CA TYR A 446 -30.67 -3.34 -6.22
C TYR A 446 -31.89 -2.43 -5.95
N GLU A 447 -31.67 -1.15 -5.67
CA GLU A 447 -32.75 -0.16 -5.47
C GLU A 447 -33.29 0.45 -6.78
N ASN A 448 -32.89 -0.09 -7.93
CA ASN A 448 -33.25 0.38 -9.27
C ASN A 448 -32.92 1.87 -9.56
N LYS A 449 -31.92 2.43 -8.86
CA LYS A 449 -31.41 3.78 -9.09
C LYS A 449 -30.30 3.77 -10.15
N LEU A 450 -30.68 3.37 -11.36
CA LEU A 450 -29.74 3.08 -12.45
C LEU A 450 -28.99 4.30 -12.98
N ASP A 451 -29.57 5.50 -12.88
CA ASP A 451 -28.93 6.74 -13.32
C ASP A 451 -27.72 7.07 -12.44
N GLU A 452 -27.92 7.11 -11.12
CA GLU A 452 -26.85 7.28 -10.13
C GLU A 452 -25.80 6.15 -10.24
N ALA A 453 -26.23 4.89 -10.44
CA ALA A 453 -25.31 3.78 -10.64
C ALA A 453 -24.39 3.97 -11.86
N CYS A 454 -24.92 4.51 -12.96
CA CYS A 454 -24.14 4.84 -14.14
C CYS A 454 -23.20 6.03 -13.92
N GLU A 455 -23.61 7.03 -13.13
CA GLU A 455 -22.77 8.17 -12.77
C GLU A 455 -21.56 7.74 -11.95
N TYR A 456 -21.77 6.98 -10.86
CA TYR A 456 -20.66 6.43 -10.07
C TYR A 456 -19.77 5.47 -10.86
N PHE A 457 -20.34 4.70 -11.80
CA PHE A 457 -19.55 3.84 -12.68
C PHE A 457 -18.70 4.67 -13.64
N ASN A 458 -19.22 5.76 -14.23
CA ASN A 458 -18.44 6.68 -15.05
C ASN A 458 -17.35 7.37 -14.24
N GLU A 459 -17.66 7.85 -13.04
CA GLU A 459 -16.67 8.44 -12.13
C GLU A 459 -15.53 7.45 -11.85
N MET A 460 -15.86 6.18 -11.58
CA MET A 460 -14.87 5.12 -11.39
C MET A 460 -13.94 4.96 -12.62
N LEU A 461 -14.49 5.03 -13.83
CA LEU A 461 -13.71 4.95 -15.08
C LEU A 461 -12.85 6.21 -15.30
N ASP A 462 -13.38 7.39 -15.03
CA ASP A 462 -12.70 8.68 -15.22
C ASP A 462 -11.52 8.82 -14.23
N MET A 463 -11.63 8.21 -13.03
CA MET A 463 -10.52 8.06 -12.09
C MET A 463 -9.49 6.99 -12.50
N GLY A 464 -9.68 6.31 -13.63
CA GLY A 464 -8.80 5.24 -14.11
C GLY A 464 -8.88 3.96 -13.27
N ILE A 465 -9.91 3.79 -12.43
CA ILE A 465 -10.07 2.59 -11.61
C ILE A 465 -10.76 1.52 -12.46
N ARG A 466 -10.07 0.39 -12.64
CA ARG A 466 -10.63 -0.72 -13.42
C ARG A 466 -11.78 -1.39 -12.67
N PRO A 467 -12.99 -1.50 -13.27
CA PRO A 467 -14.11 -2.17 -12.62
C PRO A 467 -13.89 -3.70 -12.52
N PRO A 468 -14.34 -4.35 -11.43
CA PRO A 468 -14.38 -5.79 -11.35
C PRO A 468 -15.32 -6.35 -12.42
N GLY A 469 -14.93 -7.46 -13.05
CA GLY A 469 -15.75 -8.08 -14.11
C GLY A 469 -17.16 -8.47 -13.66
N HIS A 470 -17.32 -8.93 -12.41
CA HIS A 470 -18.62 -9.31 -11.86
C HIS A 470 -19.54 -8.10 -11.67
N MET A 471 -19.02 -6.97 -11.16
CA MET A 471 -19.80 -5.75 -10.95
C MET A 471 -20.26 -5.16 -12.29
N PHE A 472 -19.36 -5.11 -13.29
CA PHE A 472 -19.75 -4.66 -14.63
C PHE A 472 -20.79 -5.57 -15.29
N SER A 473 -20.63 -6.89 -15.15
CA SER A 473 -21.59 -7.85 -15.71
C SER A 473 -22.98 -7.68 -15.09
N ARG A 474 -23.02 -7.41 -13.78
CA ARG A 474 -24.26 -7.15 -13.06
C ARG A 474 -24.94 -5.85 -13.48
N LEU A 475 -24.20 -4.74 -13.48
CA LEU A 475 -24.72 -3.45 -13.94
C LEU A 475 -25.25 -3.55 -15.38
N LYS A 476 -24.50 -4.23 -16.25
CA LYS A 476 -24.91 -4.50 -17.64
C LYS A 476 -26.22 -5.29 -17.70
N GLN A 477 -26.34 -6.37 -16.93
CA GLN A 477 -27.55 -7.19 -16.93
C GLN A 477 -28.76 -6.37 -16.47
N THR A 478 -28.65 -5.65 -15.36
CA THR A 478 -29.74 -4.82 -14.83
C THR A 478 -30.15 -3.71 -15.81
N LEU A 479 -29.20 -3.09 -16.50
CA LEU A 479 -29.52 -2.11 -17.55
C LEU A 479 -30.22 -2.72 -18.77
N ILE A 480 -29.91 -3.97 -19.13
CA ILE A 480 -30.59 -4.69 -20.22
C ILE A 480 -32.01 -5.06 -19.81
N ASP A 481 -32.19 -5.55 -18.58
CA ASP A 481 -33.48 -5.97 -18.04
C ASP A 481 -34.48 -4.79 -18.00
N GLU A 482 -33.98 -3.58 -17.72
CA GLU A 482 -34.74 -2.32 -17.73
C GLU A 482 -34.79 -1.63 -19.11
N GLY A 483 -34.34 -2.31 -20.17
CA GLY A 483 -34.43 -1.82 -21.56
C GLY A 483 -33.47 -0.69 -21.94
N ARG A 484 -32.54 -0.28 -21.05
CA ARG A 484 -31.58 0.82 -21.26
C ARG A 484 -30.34 0.40 -22.03
N LYS A 485 -30.53 -0.16 -23.22
CA LYS A 485 -29.44 -0.71 -24.07
C LYS A 485 -28.42 0.35 -24.50
N ASP A 486 -28.84 1.59 -24.71
CA ASP A 486 -27.95 2.67 -25.16
C ASP A 486 -26.84 2.97 -24.15
N LYS A 487 -27.19 3.07 -22.86
CA LYS A 487 -26.22 3.25 -21.78
C LYS A 487 -25.23 2.09 -21.68
N VAL A 488 -25.67 0.86 -21.97
CA VAL A 488 -24.77 -0.30 -22.00
C VAL A 488 -23.73 -0.17 -23.09
N VAL A 489 -24.13 0.28 -24.29
CA VAL A 489 -23.19 0.49 -25.40
C VAL A 489 -22.14 1.54 -25.03
N ASP A 490 -22.55 2.68 -24.47
CA ASP A 490 -21.62 3.73 -24.03
C ASP A 490 -20.62 3.25 -22.99
N LEU A 491 -21.09 2.52 -21.98
CA LEU A 491 -20.24 1.96 -20.93
C LEU A 491 -19.28 0.89 -21.48
N VAL A 492 -19.73 0.03 -22.40
CA VAL A 492 -18.89 -0.95 -23.08
C VAL A 492 -17.82 -0.25 -23.91
N VAL A 493 -18.17 0.81 -24.66
CA VAL A 493 -17.21 1.57 -25.47
C VAL A 493 -16.17 2.26 -24.61
N LYS A 494 -16.56 2.94 -23.52
CA LYS A 494 -15.59 3.53 -22.57
C LYS A 494 -14.69 2.47 -21.94
N MET A 495 -15.25 1.35 -21.51
CA MET A 495 -14.47 0.25 -20.94
C MET A 495 -13.53 -0.38 -21.98
N ASP A 496 -13.96 -0.52 -23.23
CA ASP A 496 -13.14 -1.00 -24.33
C ASP A 496 -12.05 0.00 -24.68
N ARG A 497 -12.27 1.31 -24.62
CA ARG A 497 -11.19 2.31 -24.76
C ARG A 497 -10.11 2.16 -23.69
N LEU A 498 -10.50 1.86 -22.44
CA LEU A 498 -9.56 1.53 -21.37
C LEU A 498 -8.83 0.19 -21.57
N ARG A 499 -9.43 -0.76 -22.32
CA ARG A 499 -8.82 -2.09 -22.63
C ARG A 499 -7.98 -2.09 -23.90
N LYS A 500 -8.44 -1.36 -24.92
CA LYS A 500 -8.01 -1.34 -26.32
C LYS A 500 -7.39 -0.01 -26.69
N THR A 501 -6.81 0.74 -25.76
CA THR A 501 -5.82 1.77 -26.12
C THR A 501 -4.60 1.02 -26.71
N GLN A 502 -4.79 0.56 -27.95
CA GLN A 502 -3.78 0.22 -28.92
C GLN A 502 -3.29 1.56 -29.42
N LEU A 503 -2.05 1.90 -29.12
CA LEU A 503 -1.36 2.89 -29.92
C LEU A 503 -1.11 2.23 -31.28
N VAL A 504 -1.92 2.63 -32.24
CA VAL A 504 -1.65 2.42 -33.66
C VAL A 504 -0.43 3.27 -33.99
N GLY A 505 0.62 2.65 -34.54
CA GLY A 505 1.82 3.33 -35.08
C GLY A 505 3.04 3.25 -34.18
#